data_AF-A0A656JMS5-F1
#
_entry.id   AF-A0A656JMS5-F1
#
_cell.length_a   1.000
_cell.length_b   1.000
_cell.length_c   1.000
_cell.angle_alpha   90.00
_cell.angle_beta   90.00
_cell.angle_gamma   90.00
#
_symmetry.space_group_name_H-M   'P 1'
#
loop_
_entity.id
_entity.type
_entity.pdbx_description
1 polymer ?
#
loop_
_entity_poly.entity_id
_entity_poly.type
_entity_poly.pdbx_seq_one_letter_code
_entity_poly.pdbx_strand_id
1 'polypeptide(L)'
;MIYAELALSDVQINCFSPRKRQIPSCPASTTQSAGQRCFSVTPTLCKRLFRQILLATCGMMGLIFHTQEMPMPALLYKADPARAERWRVLFAEHAPDIEWRVWPDIGDPADIHYLGAWLAPDDLQELLPNLKVLFALSAGVDQLDLSRIPKSLPVVRLLDPGISHGMCEYASFAVLSLHREMLRYRQQQVEGLWKAQPLIPANKRRVGVMGLGLQAQHILSSLKPFGFQLSGWARSAHQVEGVTCYAGEDQLSEFLGQCDILLCVLPLTAQTEGILNRQLFERLP
;
A
#
# COMPACT_ATOMS: atom_id res chain seq x y z
N MET A 1 9.52 -15.56 4.57
CA MET A 1 9.03 -14.69 5.66
C MET A 1 10.16 -13.76 6.06
N ILE A 2 10.23 -12.57 5.47
CA ILE A 2 11.16 -11.51 5.91
C ILE A 2 10.29 -10.51 6.66
N TYR A 3 10.31 -10.58 7.99
CA TYR A 3 9.85 -9.48 8.82
C TYR A 3 10.99 -8.46 8.84
N ALA A 4 10.86 -7.38 8.04
CA ALA A 4 11.71 -6.22 8.18
C ALA A 4 11.17 -5.39 9.35
N GLU A 5 11.88 -5.45 10.46
CA GLU A 5 11.74 -4.56 11.61
C GLU A 5 12.30 -3.18 11.22
N LEU A 6 11.48 -2.39 10.50
CA LEU A 6 11.81 -1.00 10.21
C LEU A 6 11.37 -0.14 11.39
N ALA A 7 12.37 0.45 12.06
CA ALA A 7 12.19 1.41 13.12
C ALA A 7 11.36 2.60 12.62
N LEU A 8 10.28 2.92 13.34
CA LEU A 8 9.45 4.11 13.15
C LEU A 8 10.16 5.42 13.56
N SER A 9 11.50 5.44 13.63
CA SER A 9 12.28 6.56 14.18
C SER A 9 12.48 7.73 13.23
N ASP A 10 12.23 7.59 11.93
CA ASP A 10 12.58 8.62 10.93
C ASP A 10 11.36 9.30 10.28
N VAL A 11 10.30 9.57 11.06
CA VAL A 11 9.35 10.62 10.69
C VAL A 11 10.00 11.98 11.00
N GLN A 12 10.95 12.41 10.18
CA GLN A 12 11.45 13.79 10.22
C GLN A 12 10.35 14.74 9.71
N ILE A 13 9.60 15.32 10.64
CA ILE A 13 8.72 16.45 10.40
C ILE A 13 9.61 17.70 10.29
N ASN A 14 10.05 18.04 9.08
CA ASN A 14 10.72 19.32 8.83
C ASN A 14 9.73 20.48 9.06
N CYS A 15 9.90 21.19 10.17
CA CYS A 15 9.21 22.43 10.48
C CYS A 15 9.75 23.58 9.62
N PHE A 16 8.98 24.04 8.64
CA PHE A 16 9.25 25.31 7.94
C PHE A 16 8.35 26.43 8.48
N SER A 17 8.97 27.48 9.02
CA SER A 17 8.35 28.72 9.51
C SER A 17 7.88 29.61 8.34
N PRO A 18 6.79 30.41 8.46
CA PRO A 18 6.16 31.06 7.32
C PRO A 18 6.84 32.38 6.96
N ARG A 19 7.32 32.49 5.71
CA ARG A 19 7.35 33.79 5.00
C ARG A 19 6.50 33.68 3.73
N LYS A 20 5.49 34.53 3.68
CA LYS A 20 4.53 34.73 2.58
C LYS A 20 5.24 34.80 1.22
N ARG A 21 4.80 33.98 0.26
CA ARG A 21 4.78 34.31 -1.19
C ARG A 21 3.81 33.38 -1.93
N GLN A 22 3.11 33.96 -2.89
CA GLN A 22 1.99 33.42 -3.66
C GLN A 22 2.31 32.11 -4.39
N ILE A 23 1.33 31.21 -4.46
CA ILE A 23 1.31 30.02 -5.34
C ILE A 23 0.24 30.25 -6.43
N PRO A 24 0.54 30.12 -7.73
CA PRO A 24 -0.48 29.95 -8.75
C PRO A 24 -0.96 28.49 -8.81
N SER A 25 -2.25 28.33 -9.11
CA SER A 25 -3.01 27.08 -9.22
C SER A 25 -2.40 26.01 -10.14
N CYS A 26 -2.48 24.73 -9.75
CA CYS A 26 -2.31 23.57 -10.64
C CYS A 26 -3.34 22.47 -10.26
N PRO A 27 -3.91 21.73 -11.23
CA PRO A 27 -5.17 21.00 -11.06
C PRO A 27 -5.00 19.60 -10.47
N ALA A 28 -6.02 19.15 -9.71
CA ALA A 28 -6.14 17.80 -9.21
C ALA A 28 -6.43 16.81 -10.35
N SER A 29 -5.67 15.72 -10.44
CA SER A 29 -5.99 14.57 -11.28
C SER A 29 -6.64 13.47 -10.44
N THR A 30 -7.92 13.20 -10.71
CA THR A 30 -8.68 12.09 -10.15
C THR A 30 -8.58 10.92 -11.12
N THR A 31 -7.75 9.92 -10.84
CA THR A 31 -7.77 8.65 -11.59
C THR A 31 -8.74 7.69 -10.93
N GLN A 32 -9.99 7.68 -11.42
CA GLN A 32 -10.93 6.59 -11.18
C GLN A 32 -10.50 5.38 -12.00
N SER A 33 -10.10 4.29 -11.33
CA SER A 33 -10.08 2.97 -11.97
C SER A 33 -11.41 2.27 -11.66
N ALA A 34 -12.12 1.84 -12.71
CA ALA A 34 -13.40 1.18 -12.59
C ALA A 34 -13.24 -0.14 -11.80
N GLY A 35 -13.90 -0.24 -10.64
CA GLY A 35 -14.03 -1.47 -9.85
C GLY A 35 -13.41 -1.46 -8.46
N GLN A 36 -12.63 -0.45 -8.06
CA GLN A 36 -12.00 -0.41 -6.72
C GLN A 36 -12.73 0.56 -5.77
N ARG A 37 -13.38 0.03 -4.73
CA ARG A 37 -14.10 0.76 -3.67
C ARG A 37 -13.16 1.28 -2.56
N CYS A 38 -11.90 1.59 -2.89
CA CYS A 38 -10.88 1.93 -1.90
C CYS A 38 -10.32 3.32 -2.15
N PHE A 39 -10.37 4.17 -1.13
CA PHE A 39 -9.74 5.49 -1.18
C PHE A 39 -8.30 5.41 -0.68
N SER A 40 -7.39 6.05 -1.41
CA SER A 40 -5.99 6.23 -1.02
C SER A 40 -5.80 7.60 -0.37
N VAL A 41 -5.26 7.63 0.86
CA VAL A 41 -4.96 8.88 1.56
C VAL A 41 -3.44 8.90 1.80
N THR A 42 -2.75 9.93 1.31
CA THR A 42 -1.32 10.15 1.64
C THR A 42 -1.18 10.76 3.05
N PRO A 43 -0.03 10.61 3.73
CA PRO A 43 0.15 11.07 5.11
C PRO A 43 -0.16 12.56 5.33
N THR A 44 0.16 13.40 4.35
CA THR A 44 -0.11 14.86 4.37
C THR A 44 -1.60 15.18 4.21
N LEU A 45 -2.34 14.32 3.49
CA LEU A 45 -3.78 14.43 3.29
C LEU A 45 -4.55 13.95 4.54
N CYS A 46 -3.97 13.05 5.32
CA CYS A 46 -4.55 12.52 6.55
C CYS A 46 -4.89 13.64 7.57
N LYS A 47 -4.01 14.65 7.76
CA LYS A 47 -4.28 15.75 8.71
C LYS A 47 -5.43 16.70 8.29
N ARG A 48 -5.68 16.89 6.98
CA ARG A 48 -6.70 17.83 6.48
C ARG A 48 -8.02 17.15 6.12
N LEU A 49 -7.98 15.93 5.58
CA LEU A 49 -9.18 15.18 5.21
C LEU A 49 -9.95 14.69 6.44
N PHE A 50 -9.25 14.28 7.51
CA PHE A 50 -9.87 13.92 8.80
C PHE A 50 -10.65 15.09 9.40
N ARG A 51 -10.12 16.31 9.27
CA ARG A 51 -10.76 17.55 9.75
C ARG A 51 -11.90 18.04 8.84
N GLN A 52 -11.78 17.89 7.52
CA GLN A 52 -12.79 18.35 6.56
C GLN A 52 -14.01 17.42 6.45
N ILE A 53 -13.81 16.11 6.61
CA ILE A 53 -14.93 15.15 6.68
C ILE A 53 -15.74 15.35 7.96
N LEU A 54 -15.10 15.75 9.08
CA LEU A 54 -15.78 16.07 10.34
C LEU A 54 -16.66 17.34 10.27
N LEU A 55 -16.26 18.34 9.48
CA LEU A 55 -16.91 19.66 9.46
C LEU A 55 -18.11 19.73 8.49
N ALA A 56 -18.22 18.83 7.52
CA ALA A 56 -19.29 18.86 6.51
C ALA A 56 -20.65 18.33 7.00
N THR A 57 -20.70 17.64 8.15
CA THR A 57 -21.93 17.02 8.70
C THR A 57 -22.62 17.84 9.80
N CYS A 58 -22.08 19.00 10.19
CA CYS A 58 -22.64 19.77 11.31
C CYS A 58 -22.96 21.21 10.88
N GLY A 59 -24.12 21.40 10.24
CA GLY A 59 -24.61 22.70 9.81
C GLY A 59 -26.04 22.96 10.28
N MET A 60 -26.16 23.90 11.23
CA MET A 60 -27.37 24.62 11.69
C MET A 60 -28.42 23.86 12.51
N MET A 61 -28.44 24.11 13.82
CA MET A 61 -29.54 24.81 14.51
C MET A 61 -29.13 25.10 15.95
N GLY A 62 -29.15 26.37 16.36
CA GLY A 62 -28.85 26.77 17.73
C GLY A 62 -30.01 26.44 18.66
N LEU A 63 -29.78 25.55 19.63
CA LEU A 63 -30.57 25.40 20.85
C LEU A 63 -29.61 24.99 21.99
N ILE A 64 -29.90 25.51 23.18
CA ILE A 64 -29.09 25.43 24.39
C ILE A 64 -28.85 23.97 24.78
N PHE A 65 -27.61 23.49 24.70
CA PHE A 65 -27.23 22.14 25.13
C PHE A 65 -26.92 22.12 26.63
N HIS A 66 -27.69 21.33 27.38
CA HIS A 66 -27.15 20.62 28.55
C HIS A 66 -25.84 19.95 28.12
N THR A 67 -24.77 20.11 28.90
CA THR A 67 -23.52 19.36 28.74
C THR A 67 -23.76 17.89 29.08
N GLN A 68 -24.43 17.14 28.20
CA GLN A 68 -24.17 15.72 28.08
C GLN A 68 -22.76 15.61 27.48
N GLU A 69 -21.82 15.07 28.25
CA GLU A 69 -20.56 14.57 27.70
C GLU A 69 -20.92 13.61 26.57
N MET A 70 -20.73 14.05 25.31
CA MET A 70 -20.87 13.13 24.20
C MET A 70 -19.73 12.14 24.31
N PRO A 71 -20.00 10.82 24.25
CA PRO A 71 -18.97 9.81 24.39
C PRO A 71 -17.88 10.05 23.34
N MET A 72 -16.63 10.05 23.81
CA MET A 72 -15.46 10.27 22.97
C MET A 72 -15.40 9.13 21.93
N PRO A 73 -15.26 9.44 20.63
CA PRO A 73 -15.20 8.39 19.62
C PRO A 73 -13.99 7.50 19.86
N ALA A 74 -14.20 6.19 19.80
CA ALA A 74 -13.12 5.22 19.96
C ALA A 74 -12.68 4.65 18.60
N LEU A 75 -11.37 4.40 18.48
CA LEU A 75 -10.80 3.53 17.49
C LEU A 75 -10.43 2.19 18.13
N LEU A 76 -10.98 1.12 17.57
CA LEU A 76 -10.65 -0.24 17.93
C LEU A 76 -9.54 -0.78 17.01
N TYR A 77 -8.46 -1.28 17.60
CA TYR A 77 -7.36 -1.92 16.87
C TYR A 77 -7.44 -3.44 16.98
N LYS A 78 -7.48 -4.12 15.83
CA LYS A 78 -7.55 -5.59 15.69
C LYS A 78 -6.47 -6.09 14.72
N ALA A 79 -5.23 -6.14 15.20
CA ALA A 79 -4.11 -6.76 14.52
C ALA A 79 -3.03 -7.18 15.53
N ASP A 80 -1.76 -7.16 15.12
CA ASP A 80 -0.61 -7.60 15.92
C ASP A 80 -0.47 -6.82 17.25
N PRO A 81 -0.46 -7.51 18.42
CA PRO A 81 -0.33 -6.86 19.73
C PRO A 81 0.98 -6.09 19.91
N ALA A 82 2.09 -6.55 19.33
CA ALA A 82 3.38 -5.86 19.46
C ALA A 82 3.38 -4.48 18.79
N ARG A 83 2.54 -4.29 17.75
CA ARG A 83 2.29 -2.99 17.13
C ARG A 83 1.28 -2.13 17.88
N ALA A 84 0.36 -2.73 18.63
CA ALA A 84 -0.70 -2.01 19.34
C ALA A 84 -0.16 -0.92 20.27
N GLU A 85 0.90 -1.22 21.03
CA GLU A 85 1.48 -0.26 21.98
C GLU A 85 2.13 0.94 21.28
N ARG A 86 2.82 0.71 20.15
CA ARG A 86 3.38 1.81 19.35
C ARG A 86 2.29 2.72 18.80
N TRP A 87 1.19 2.14 18.35
CA TRP A 87 0.06 2.91 17.84
C TRP A 87 -0.65 3.69 18.96
N ARG A 88 -0.80 3.09 20.14
CA ARG A 88 -1.36 3.78 21.32
C ARG A 88 -0.61 5.07 21.64
N VAL A 89 0.72 5.01 21.65
CA VAL A 89 1.58 6.19 21.87
C VAL A 89 1.35 7.25 20.78
N LEU A 90 1.32 6.83 19.51
CA LEU A 90 1.11 7.75 18.39
C LEU A 90 -0.28 8.38 18.38
N PHE A 91 -1.32 7.64 18.76
CA PHE A 91 -2.69 8.16 18.88
C PHE A 91 -2.81 9.16 20.03
N ALA A 92 -2.20 8.88 21.19
CA ALA A 92 -2.17 9.82 22.30
C ALA A 92 -1.52 11.17 21.90
N GLU A 93 -0.51 11.14 21.02
CA GLU A 93 0.17 12.35 20.53
C GLU A 93 -0.62 13.06 19.42
N HIS A 94 -1.18 12.32 18.45
CA HIS A 94 -1.67 12.90 17.19
C HIS A 94 -3.20 12.98 17.09
N ALA A 95 -3.94 12.21 17.90
CA ALA A 95 -5.39 12.15 17.94
C ALA A 95 -5.89 11.93 19.38
N PRO A 96 -5.55 12.84 20.33
CA PRO A 96 -5.92 12.68 21.74
C PRO A 96 -7.42 12.72 22.01
N ASP A 97 -8.21 13.19 21.03
CA ASP A 97 -9.67 13.22 21.01
C ASP A 97 -10.31 11.89 20.55
N ILE A 98 -9.50 10.88 20.22
CA ILE A 98 -9.96 9.54 19.86
C ILE A 98 -9.45 8.56 20.90
N GLU A 99 -10.37 7.83 21.53
CA GLU A 99 -9.99 6.77 22.48
C GLU A 99 -9.33 5.61 21.73
N TRP A 100 -8.19 5.12 22.22
CA TRP A 100 -7.53 3.95 21.67
C TRP A 100 -7.93 2.70 22.44
N ARG A 101 -8.60 1.76 21.76
CA ARG A 101 -8.98 0.45 22.31
C ARG A 101 -8.33 -0.68 21.50
N VAL A 102 -8.07 -1.81 22.14
CA VAL A 102 -7.38 -2.97 21.52
C VAL A 102 -8.25 -4.21 21.66
N TRP A 103 -8.43 -4.94 20.56
CA TRP A 103 -9.15 -6.21 20.56
C TRP A 103 -8.48 -7.24 21.49
N PRO A 104 -9.24 -8.04 22.28
CA PRO A 104 -10.71 -8.17 22.28
C PRO A 104 -11.44 -7.20 23.21
N ASP A 105 -10.74 -6.29 23.89
CA ASP A 105 -11.32 -5.39 24.88
C ASP A 105 -11.96 -4.16 24.22
N ILE A 106 -13.21 -4.35 23.74
CA ILE A 106 -13.92 -3.34 22.92
C ILE A 106 -14.64 -2.26 23.73
N GLY A 107 -14.95 -2.48 25.01
CA GLY A 107 -15.77 -1.59 25.82
C GLY A 107 -17.23 -1.54 25.33
N ASP A 108 -17.89 -0.38 25.42
CA ASP A 108 -19.19 -0.17 24.78
C ASP A 108 -19.02 -0.11 23.25
N PRO A 109 -19.62 -1.06 22.49
CA PRO A 109 -19.49 -1.07 21.04
C PRO A 109 -20.10 0.15 20.34
N ALA A 110 -21.03 0.86 20.99
CA ALA A 110 -21.62 2.09 20.46
C ALA A 110 -20.61 3.25 20.35
N ASP A 111 -19.52 3.21 21.13
CA ASP A 111 -18.47 4.23 21.09
C ASP A 111 -17.50 4.04 19.90
N ILE A 112 -17.45 2.82 19.34
CA ILE A 112 -16.50 2.46 18.29
C ILE A 112 -16.93 3.07 16.96
N HIS A 113 -16.31 4.19 16.60
CA HIS A 113 -16.53 4.86 15.32
C HIS A 113 -15.49 4.47 14.27
N TYR A 114 -14.35 3.92 14.67
CA TYR A 114 -13.27 3.55 13.77
C TYR A 114 -12.73 2.15 14.09
N LEU A 115 -12.43 1.36 13.05
CA LEU A 115 -11.80 0.05 13.20
C LEU A 115 -10.52 0.02 12.38
N GLY A 116 -9.37 -0.21 13.03
CA GLY A 116 -8.12 -0.56 12.36
C GLY A 116 -7.93 -2.07 12.40
N ALA A 117 -8.04 -2.76 11.28
CA ALA A 117 -7.97 -4.22 11.25
C ALA A 117 -7.11 -4.78 10.12
N TRP A 118 -6.44 -5.91 10.41
CA TRP A 118 -5.92 -6.79 9.37
C TRP A 118 -7.05 -7.67 8.82
N LEU A 119 -7.84 -8.29 9.69
CA LEU A 119 -9.08 -9.02 9.38
C LEU A 119 -10.24 -8.40 10.15
N ALA A 120 -11.30 -7.99 9.44
CA ALA A 120 -12.53 -7.52 10.06
C ALA A 120 -13.32 -8.72 10.68
N PRO A 121 -14.05 -8.51 11.79
CA PRO A 121 -15.10 -9.44 12.22
C PRO A 121 -16.14 -9.67 11.12
N ASP A 122 -16.72 -10.87 11.08
CA ASP A 122 -17.72 -11.24 10.06
C ASP A 122 -19.05 -10.48 10.26
N ASP A 123 -19.41 -10.22 11.51
CA ASP A 123 -20.64 -9.59 11.99
C ASP A 123 -20.44 -8.08 12.27
N LEU A 124 -19.68 -7.40 11.41
CA LEU A 124 -19.17 -6.05 11.66
C LEU A 124 -20.26 -5.02 12.03
N GLN A 125 -21.43 -5.06 11.36
CA GLN A 125 -22.53 -4.13 11.64
C GLN A 125 -23.25 -4.41 12.96
N GLU A 126 -23.38 -5.69 13.32
CA GLU A 126 -24.04 -6.09 14.56
C GLU A 126 -23.13 -5.80 15.75
N LEU A 127 -21.84 -6.10 15.59
CA LEU A 127 -20.84 -5.89 16.61
C LEU A 127 -20.54 -4.41 16.83
N LEU A 128 -20.39 -3.61 15.77
CA LEU A 128 -19.99 -2.20 15.82
C LEU A 128 -21.03 -1.32 15.10
N PRO A 129 -22.20 -1.07 15.71
CA PRO A 129 -23.35 -0.46 15.03
C PRO A 129 -23.11 0.99 14.57
N ASN A 130 -22.21 1.71 15.24
CA ASN A 130 -21.87 3.10 14.93
C ASN A 130 -20.59 3.24 14.09
N LEU A 131 -20.03 2.14 13.56
CA LEU A 131 -18.78 2.19 12.81
C LEU A 131 -18.89 3.11 11.58
N LYS A 132 -17.98 4.07 11.49
CA LYS A 132 -17.94 5.07 10.42
C LYS A 132 -16.86 4.80 9.37
N VAL A 133 -15.74 4.19 9.75
CA VAL A 133 -14.63 3.88 8.84
C VAL A 133 -13.91 2.61 9.24
N LEU A 134 -13.60 1.76 8.26
CA LEU A 134 -12.67 0.64 8.38
C LEU A 134 -11.32 1.00 7.76
N PHE A 135 -10.28 1.07 8.59
CA PHE A 135 -8.89 1.20 8.17
C PHE A 135 -8.26 -0.18 7.99
N ALA A 136 -8.00 -0.57 6.75
CA ALA A 136 -7.22 -1.76 6.43
C ALA A 136 -5.74 -1.48 6.74
N LEU A 137 -5.16 -2.28 7.65
CA LEU A 137 -3.78 -2.12 8.13
C LEU A 137 -2.74 -2.70 7.13
N SER A 138 -2.94 -2.42 5.86
CA SER A 138 -2.19 -2.96 4.73
C SER A 138 -2.34 -2.08 3.48
N ALA A 139 -1.41 -2.23 2.54
CA ALA A 139 -1.47 -1.56 1.25
C ALA A 139 -2.52 -2.19 0.30
N GLY A 140 -2.69 -3.52 0.39
CA GLY A 140 -3.77 -4.30 -0.23
C GLY A 140 -4.99 -4.40 0.69
N VAL A 141 -6.09 -4.94 0.18
CA VAL A 141 -7.33 -5.18 0.94
C VAL A 141 -7.89 -6.58 0.67
N ASP A 142 -7.11 -7.42 -0.01
CA ASP A 142 -7.49 -8.77 -0.45
C ASP A 142 -7.81 -9.72 0.72
N GLN A 143 -7.25 -9.46 1.89
CA GLN A 143 -7.57 -10.20 3.10
C GLN A 143 -8.96 -9.84 3.69
N LEU A 144 -9.58 -8.74 3.24
CA LEU A 144 -10.92 -8.34 3.67
C LEU A 144 -11.97 -8.90 2.68
N ASP A 145 -12.95 -9.61 3.21
CA ASP A 145 -14.13 -9.96 2.42
C ASP A 145 -15.03 -8.72 2.23
N LEU A 146 -14.74 -7.95 1.18
CA LEU A 146 -15.50 -6.75 0.82
C LEU A 146 -16.97 -7.04 0.43
N SER A 147 -17.35 -8.31 0.26
CA SER A 147 -18.76 -8.69 0.04
C SER A 147 -19.58 -8.69 1.33
N ARG A 148 -18.92 -8.92 2.47
CA ARG A 148 -19.51 -8.88 3.82
C ARG A 148 -19.50 -7.49 4.43
N ILE A 149 -18.65 -6.60 3.91
CA ILE A 149 -18.57 -5.22 4.37
C ILE A 149 -19.69 -4.37 3.75
N PRO A 150 -20.44 -3.59 4.54
CA PRO A 150 -21.52 -2.75 4.03
C PRO A 150 -21.03 -1.77 2.98
N LYS A 151 -21.80 -1.61 1.89
CA LYS A 151 -21.43 -0.69 0.80
C LYS A 151 -21.35 0.78 1.24
N SER A 152 -22.07 1.14 2.30
CA SER A 152 -22.06 2.47 2.90
C SER A 152 -20.84 2.74 3.78
N LEU A 153 -20.11 1.70 4.20
CA LEU A 153 -18.96 1.84 5.08
C LEU A 153 -17.69 2.09 4.25
N PRO A 154 -17.03 3.25 4.41
CA PRO A 154 -15.74 3.52 3.77
C PRO A 154 -14.65 2.57 4.26
N VAL A 155 -13.94 1.96 3.30
CA VAL A 155 -12.73 1.17 3.57
C VAL A 155 -11.52 1.97 3.08
N VAL A 156 -10.65 2.33 4.02
CA VAL A 156 -9.43 3.12 3.77
C VAL A 156 -8.22 2.22 3.95
N ARG A 157 -7.37 2.14 2.92
CA ARG A 157 -6.13 1.37 2.98
C ARG A 157 -4.97 2.24 3.48
N LEU A 158 -4.10 1.68 4.30
CA LEU A 158 -2.92 2.38 4.78
C LEU A 158 -1.88 2.49 3.64
N LEU A 159 -1.49 3.73 3.33
CA LEU A 159 -0.38 4.03 2.44
C LEU A 159 0.75 4.64 3.26
N ASP A 160 1.78 3.85 3.52
CA ASP A 160 2.99 4.29 4.21
C ASP A 160 4.15 4.42 3.21
N PRO A 161 4.75 5.62 3.08
CA PRO A 161 5.99 5.79 2.32
C PRO A 161 7.11 4.82 2.75
N GLY A 162 7.19 4.46 4.04
CA GLY A 162 8.18 3.49 4.55
C GLY A 162 7.98 2.08 3.98
N ILE A 163 6.74 1.61 3.91
CA ILE A 163 6.40 0.34 3.24
C ILE A 163 6.78 0.40 1.77
N SER A 164 6.51 1.53 1.10
CA SER A 164 6.87 1.69 -0.31
C SER A 164 8.38 1.67 -0.53
N HIS A 165 9.15 2.28 0.37
CA HIS A 165 10.61 2.30 0.29
C HIS A 165 11.20 0.90 0.48
N GLY A 166 10.78 0.19 1.54
CA GLY A 166 11.25 -1.18 1.80
C GLY A 166 10.93 -2.15 0.66
N MET A 167 9.82 -1.94 -0.04
CA MET A 167 9.51 -2.74 -1.23
C MET A 167 10.43 -2.41 -2.42
N CYS A 168 10.82 -1.14 -2.60
CA CYS A 168 11.82 -0.78 -3.60
C CYS A 168 13.20 -1.37 -3.28
N GLU A 169 13.60 -1.36 -2.01
CA GLU A 169 14.83 -2.02 -1.54
C GLU A 169 14.79 -3.52 -1.85
N TYR A 170 13.70 -4.20 -1.49
CA TYR A 170 13.53 -5.62 -1.73
C TYR A 170 13.55 -5.97 -3.22
N ALA A 171 12.79 -5.23 -4.04
CA ALA A 171 12.76 -5.45 -5.49
C ALA A 171 14.14 -5.22 -6.12
N SER A 172 14.85 -4.17 -5.70
CA SER A 172 16.21 -3.88 -6.17
C SER A 172 17.19 -4.99 -5.77
N PHE A 173 17.13 -5.45 -4.52
CA PHE A 173 17.91 -6.57 -4.03
C PHE A 173 17.64 -7.85 -4.83
N ALA A 174 16.37 -8.20 -5.07
CA ALA A 174 15.98 -9.40 -5.80
C ALA A 174 16.46 -9.35 -7.26
N VAL A 175 16.23 -8.23 -7.95
CA VAL A 175 16.67 -8.05 -9.35
C VAL A 175 18.20 -8.12 -9.44
N LEU A 176 18.93 -7.41 -8.57
CA LEU A 176 20.39 -7.45 -8.57
C LEU A 176 20.94 -8.83 -8.22
N SER A 177 20.29 -9.55 -7.30
CA SER A 177 20.68 -10.91 -6.92
C SER A 177 20.58 -11.87 -8.10
N LEU A 178 19.50 -11.79 -8.88
CA LEU A 178 19.35 -12.58 -10.11
C LEU A 178 20.32 -12.11 -11.19
N HIS A 179 20.42 -10.81 -11.43
CA HIS A 179 21.30 -10.23 -12.45
C HIS A 179 22.78 -10.59 -12.23
N ARG A 180 23.22 -10.68 -10.97
CA ARG A 180 24.61 -10.99 -10.59
C ARG A 180 24.83 -12.45 -10.24
N GLU A 181 23.86 -13.33 -10.54
CA GLU A 181 23.97 -14.78 -10.34
C GLU A 181 24.25 -15.18 -8.86
N MET A 182 23.77 -14.39 -7.89
CA MET A 182 24.07 -14.59 -6.47
C MET A 182 23.60 -15.93 -5.94
N LEU A 183 22.46 -16.45 -6.41
CA LEU A 183 21.97 -17.78 -6.03
C LEU A 183 22.92 -18.88 -6.50
N ARG A 184 23.45 -18.74 -7.71
CA ARG A 184 24.40 -19.70 -8.30
C ARG A 184 25.75 -19.66 -7.57
N TYR A 185 26.25 -18.48 -7.26
CA TYR A 185 27.48 -18.35 -6.47
C TYR A 185 27.33 -18.88 -5.06
N ARG A 186 26.15 -18.71 -4.44
CA ARG A 186 25.84 -19.33 -3.14
C ARG A 186 25.91 -20.86 -3.23
N GLN A 187 25.33 -21.46 -4.26
CA GLN A 187 25.41 -22.90 -4.47
C GLN A 187 26.88 -23.35 -4.65
N GLN A 188 27.66 -22.64 -5.46
CA GLN A 188 29.08 -22.94 -5.65
C GLN A 188 29.88 -22.86 -4.35
N GLN A 189 29.56 -21.89 -3.49
CA GLN A 189 30.19 -21.76 -2.17
C GLN A 189 29.90 -22.99 -1.29
N VAL A 190 28.66 -23.48 -1.27
CA VAL A 190 28.28 -24.71 -0.54
C VAL A 190 29.03 -25.92 -1.08
N GLU A 191 29.28 -25.97 -2.39
CA GLU A 191 30.02 -27.03 -3.07
C GLU A 191 31.56 -26.87 -2.96
N GLY A 192 32.05 -25.79 -2.36
CA GLY A 192 33.50 -25.47 -2.33
C GLY A 192 34.09 -25.19 -3.72
N LEU A 193 33.26 -24.82 -4.69
CA LEU A 193 33.63 -24.61 -6.08
C LEU A 193 33.93 -23.14 -6.36
N TRP A 194 35.12 -22.85 -6.89
CA TRP A 194 35.45 -21.52 -7.41
C TRP A 194 35.26 -21.48 -8.93
N LYS A 195 34.15 -20.91 -9.42
CA LYS A 195 33.85 -20.85 -10.86
C LYS A 195 33.15 -19.55 -11.28
N ALA A 196 33.90 -18.65 -11.92
CA ALA A 196 33.35 -17.41 -12.46
C ALA A 196 32.22 -17.66 -13.48
N GLN A 197 31.21 -16.79 -13.47
CA GLN A 197 30.11 -16.76 -14.42
C GLN A 197 30.24 -15.60 -15.41
N PRO A 198 29.80 -15.78 -16.67
CA PRO A 198 29.73 -14.68 -17.63
C PRO A 198 28.88 -13.52 -17.09
N LEU A 199 29.40 -12.31 -17.20
CA LEU A 199 28.68 -11.11 -16.83
C LEU A 199 27.80 -10.63 -17.99
N ILE A 200 26.51 -10.45 -17.74
CA ILE A 200 25.60 -9.78 -18.67
C ILE A 200 25.55 -8.30 -18.28
N PRO A 201 25.88 -7.34 -19.17
CA PRO A 201 25.71 -5.92 -18.89
C PRO A 201 24.25 -5.57 -18.56
N ALA A 202 24.01 -4.63 -17.65
CA ALA A 202 22.66 -4.27 -17.22
C ALA A 202 21.76 -3.82 -18.39
N ASN A 203 22.30 -3.07 -19.35
CA ASN A 203 21.58 -2.64 -20.56
C ASN A 203 21.21 -3.78 -21.53
N LYS A 204 21.66 -5.01 -21.28
CA LYS A 204 21.26 -6.22 -22.00
C LYS A 204 20.35 -7.13 -21.16
N ARG A 205 20.03 -6.74 -19.93
CA ARG A 205 19.14 -7.49 -19.04
C ARG A 205 17.76 -6.83 -19.05
N ARG A 206 16.76 -7.63 -19.41
CA ARG A 206 15.37 -7.19 -19.53
C ARG A 206 14.61 -7.51 -18.24
N VAL A 207 14.06 -6.48 -17.60
CA VAL A 207 13.32 -6.59 -16.34
C VAL A 207 11.89 -6.14 -16.61
N GLY A 208 10.94 -7.05 -16.44
CA GLY A 208 9.52 -6.80 -16.62
C GLY A 208 8.77 -6.73 -15.30
N VAL A 209 7.81 -5.81 -15.21
CA VAL A 209 6.94 -5.65 -14.04
C VAL A 209 5.48 -5.86 -14.42
N MET A 210 4.84 -6.89 -13.88
CA MET A 210 3.38 -7.08 -13.95
C MET A 210 2.72 -6.20 -12.89
N GLY A 211 1.93 -5.23 -13.35
CA GLY A 211 1.36 -4.16 -12.57
C GLY A 211 2.07 -2.83 -12.83
N LEU A 212 1.30 -1.76 -13.03
CA LEU A 212 1.81 -0.39 -13.23
C LEU A 212 1.15 0.61 -12.25
N GLY A 213 0.68 0.10 -11.10
CA GLY A 213 0.20 0.93 -10.00
C GLY A 213 1.33 1.69 -9.29
N LEU A 214 0.97 2.48 -8.28
CA LEU A 214 1.89 3.36 -7.55
C LEU A 214 3.18 2.65 -7.08
N GLN A 215 3.04 1.47 -6.45
CA GLN A 215 4.19 0.71 -5.95
C GLN A 215 5.10 0.22 -7.08
N ALA A 216 4.53 -0.25 -8.18
CA ALA A 216 5.30 -0.72 -9.33
C ALA A 216 6.07 0.41 -10.00
N GLN A 217 5.49 1.61 -10.08
CA GLN A 217 6.18 2.79 -10.60
C GLN A 217 7.36 3.22 -9.72
N HIS A 218 7.24 3.15 -8.40
CA HIS A 218 8.36 3.40 -7.49
C HIS A 218 9.48 2.36 -7.67
N ILE A 219 9.14 1.08 -7.85
CA ILE A 219 10.10 0.01 -8.15
C ILE A 219 10.81 0.27 -9.49
N LEU A 220 10.06 0.58 -10.55
CA LEU A 220 10.64 0.91 -11.86
C LEU A 220 11.59 2.11 -11.76
N SER A 221 11.21 3.14 -11.02
CA SER A 221 12.05 4.31 -10.78
C SER A 221 13.33 3.97 -10.01
N SER A 222 13.28 3.06 -9.03
CA SER A 222 14.47 2.64 -8.28
C SER A 222 15.41 1.76 -9.12
N LEU A 223 14.87 1.05 -10.12
CA LEU A 223 15.64 0.20 -11.01
C LEU A 223 16.29 0.96 -12.19
N LYS A 224 15.71 2.09 -12.61
CA LYS A 224 16.17 2.90 -13.76
C LYS A 224 17.66 3.29 -13.68
N PRO A 225 18.23 3.71 -12.54
CA PRO A 225 19.65 4.09 -12.44
C PRO A 225 20.64 2.95 -12.74
N PHE A 226 20.23 1.68 -12.62
CA PHE A 226 21.10 0.55 -12.96
C PHE A 226 21.24 0.32 -14.47
N GLY A 227 20.41 0.97 -15.29
CA GLY A 227 20.47 0.88 -16.75
C GLY A 227 19.86 -0.38 -17.36
N PHE A 228 18.93 -1.04 -16.65
CA PHE A 228 18.17 -2.19 -17.18
C PHE A 228 17.25 -1.79 -18.34
N GLN A 229 16.94 -2.74 -19.23
CA GLN A 229 15.81 -2.58 -20.14
C GLN A 229 14.52 -2.84 -19.38
N LEU A 230 13.81 -1.78 -19.02
CA LEU A 230 12.61 -1.85 -18.20
C LEU A 230 11.35 -1.94 -19.05
N SER A 231 10.49 -2.88 -18.71
CA SER A 231 9.14 -2.97 -19.26
C SER A 231 8.11 -3.18 -18.15
N GLY A 232 6.86 -2.86 -18.44
CA GLY A 232 5.78 -3.22 -17.53
C GLY A 232 4.47 -3.48 -18.25
N TRP A 233 3.62 -4.26 -17.61
CA TRP A 233 2.33 -4.67 -18.14
C TRP A 233 1.22 -4.34 -17.16
N ALA A 234 0.08 -3.84 -17.65
CA ALA A 234 -1.11 -3.64 -16.85
C ALA A 234 -2.38 -3.90 -17.67
N ARG A 235 -3.54 -3.96 -17.00
CA ARG A 235 -4.83 -4.15 -17.69
C ARG A 235 -5.20 -2.97 -18.59
N SER A 236 -4.83 -1.76 -18.19
CA SER A 236 -5.09 -0.52 -18.93
C SER A 236 -3.79 0.10 -19.43
N ALA A 237 -3.89 0.96 -20.43
CA ALA A 237 -2.76 1.73 -20.93
C ALA A 237 -2.17 2.62 -19.82
N HIS A 238 -0.83 2.69 -19.79
CA HIS A 238 -0.05 3.54 -18.90
C HIS A 238 1.10 4.16 -19.69
N GLN A 239 1.61 5.28 -19.20
CA GLN A 239 2.85 5.88 -19.67
C GLN A 239 3.77 6.09 -18.48
N VAL A 240 4.95 5.48 -18.51
CA VAL A 240 5.96 5.58 -17.46
C VAL A 240 7.28 5.92 -18.13
N GLU A 241 7.93 6.99 -17.67
CA GLU A 241 9.10 7.56 -18.33
C GLU A 241 10.31 6.60 -18.29
N GLY A 242 10.78 6.19 -19.47
CA GLY A 242 11.91 5.25 -19.61
C GLY A 242 11.52 3.78 -19.42
N VAL A 243 10.23 3.45 -19.51
CA VAL A 243 9.71 2.08 -19.42
C VAL A 243 8.81 1.78 -20.62
N THR A 244 9.06 0.66 -21.29
CA THR A 244 8.16 0.17 -22.34
C THR A 244 6.89 -0.40 -21.69
N CYS A 245 5.73 0.21 -21.95
CA CYS A 245 4.47 -0.16 -21.32
C CYS A 245 3.59 -1.00 -22.27
N TYR A 246 3.13 -2.14 -21.78
CA TYR A 246 2.19 -3.05 -22.45
C TYR A 246 0.84 -3.02 -21.72
N ALA A 247 -0.25 -3.23 -22.45
CA ALA A 247 -1.59 -3.15 -21.92
C ALA A 247 -2.51 -4.25 -22.44
N GLY A 248 -3.32 -4.80 -21.55
CA GLY A 248 -4.35 -5.79 -21.88
C GLY A 248 -3.80 -7.18 -22.18
N GLU A 249 -4.71 -8.14 -22.34
CA GLU A 249 -4.35 -9.56 -22.54
C GLU A 249 -3.59 -9.77 -23.86
N ASP A 250 -3.98 -9.05 -24.92
CA ASP A 250 -3.39 -9.20 -26.25
C ASP A 250 -1.87 -8.91 -26.29
N GLN A 251 -1.40 -8.02 -25.41
CA GLN A 251 0.02 -7.66 -25.31
C GLN A 251 0.77 -8.42 -24.21
N LEU A 252 0.09 -9.28 -23.44
CA LEU A 252 0.72 -10.01 -22.34
C LEU A 252 1.84 -10.94 -22.86
N SER A 253 1.60 -11.65 -23.97
CA SER A 253 2.60 -12.56 -24.52
C SER A 253 3.84 -11.83 -25.05
N GLU A 254 3.66 -10.67 -25.68
CA GLU A 254 4.77 -9.85 -26.16
C GLU A 254 5.62 -9.33 -25.00
N PHE A 255 4.97 -8.83 -23.95
CA PHE A 255 5.63 -8.42 -22.71
C PHE A 255 6.46 -9.55 -22.08
N LEU A 256 5.87 -10.74 -21.91
CA LEU A 256 6.55 -11.88 -21.27
C LEU A 256 7.78 -12.35 -22.06
N GLY A 257 7.70 -12.37 -23.39
CA GLY A 257 8.84 -12.70 -24.25
C GLY A 257 10.02 -11.71 -24.13
N GLN A 258 9.79 -10.55 -23.50
CA GLN A 258 10.79 -9.53 -23.19
C GLN A 258 11.25 -9.52 -21.73
N CYS A 259 11.03 -10.59 -20.96
CA CYS A 259 11.39 -10.62 -19.53
C CYS A 259 12.45 -11.68 -19.20
N ASP A 260 13.67 -11.26 -18.88
CA ASP A 260 14.66 -12.19 -18.26
C ASP A 260 14.43 -12.29 -16.75
N ILE A 261 13.89 -11.23 -16.15
CA ILE A 261 13.50 -11.15 -14.74
C ILE A 261 12.09 -10.57 -14.70
N LEU A 262 11.15 -11.31 -14.09
CA LEU A 262 9.75 -10.90 -13.95
C LEU A 262 9.44 -10.57 -12.49
N LEU A 263 8.93 -9.36 -12.26
CA LEU A 263 8.38 -8.93 -10.97
C LEU A 263 6.85 -8.93 -11.06
N CYS A 264 6.17 -9.60 -10.12
CA CYS A 264 4.72 -9.54 -10.01
C CYS A 264 4.31 -8.60 -8.87
N VAL A 265 3.68 -7.49 -9.23
CA VAL A 265 3.20 -6.43 -8.33
C VAL A 265 1.70 -6.17 -8.58
N LEU A 266 0.99 -7.22 -9.04
CA LEU A 266 -0.44 -7.19 -9.24
C LEU A 266 -1.18 -7.33 -7.91
N PRO A 267 -2.31 -6.63 -7.71
CA PRO A 267 -3.20 -6.94 -6.60
C PRO A 267 -3.81 -8.33 -6.80
N LEU A 268 -4.07 -9.05 -5.70
CA LEU A 268 -4.83 -10.29 -5.74
C LEU A 268 -6.32 -9.98 -5.94
N THR A 269 -6.89 -10.49 -7.03
CA THR A 269 -8.29 -10.33 -7.44
C THR A 269 -8.73 -11.59 -8.17
N ALA A 270 -10.04 -11.78 -8.37
CA ALA A 270 -10.54 -12.90 -9.17
C ALA A 270 -9.95 -12.97 -10.60
N GLN A 271 -9.52 -11.83 -11.16
CA GLN A 271 -8.90 -11.78 -12.49
C GLN A 271 -7.39 -12.05 -12.50
N THR A 272 -6.73 -11.98 -11.34
CA THR A 272 -5.26 -12.13 -11.21
C THR A 272 -4.87 -13.34 -10.36
N GLU A 273 -5.84 -13.99 -9.72
CA GLU A 273 -5.67 -15.25 -9.02
C GLU A 273 -5.16 -16.32 -10.00
N GLY A 274 -4.06 -16.99 -9.62
CA GLY A 274 -3.45 -18.02 -10.47
C GLY A 274 -2.87 -17.51 -11.79
N ILE A 275 -2.67 -16.19 -11.97
CA ILE A 275 -2.12 -15.65 -13.23
C ILE A 275 -0.71 -16.17 -13.51
N LEU A 276 0.11 -16.33 -12.46
CA LEU A 276 1.43 -16.95 -12.53
C LEU A 276 1.29 -18.48 -12.57
N ASN A 277 0.89 -19.00 -13.73
CA ASN A 277 0.71 -20.43 -13.97
C ASN A 277 1.70 -20.94 -15.02
N ARG A 278 1.64 -22.25 -15.30
CA ARG A 278 2.49 -22.92 -16.29
C ARG A 278 2.45 -22.24 -17.66
N GLN A 279 1.27 -21.91 -18.17
CA GLN A 279 1.12 -21.30 -19.50
C GLN A 279 1.76 -19.91 -19.56
N LEU A 280 1.73 -19.15 -18.47
CA LEU A 280 2.43 -17.87 -18.37
C LEU A 280 3.94 -18.08 -18.37
N PHE A 281 4.44 -19.00 -17.56
CA PHE A 281 5.88 -19.27 -17.46
C PHE A 281 6.47 -19.86 -18.76
N GLU A 282 5.69 -20.60 -19.54
CA GLU A 282 6.08 -21.09 -20.87
C GLU A 282 6.28 -19.96 -21.91
N ARG A 283 5.76 -18.76 -21.64
CA ARG A 283 5.95 -17.57 -22.50
C ARG A 283 7.18 -16.74 -22.11
N LEU A 284 7.82 -17.05 -20.98
CA LEU A 284 9.11 -16.47 -20.62
C LEU A 284 10.24 -17.16 -21.42
N PRO A 285 11.35 -16.44 -21.71
CA PRO A 285 12.52 -16.97 -22.41
C PRO A 285 13.30 -18.03 -21.61
#